data_AF-A0A7Y2AUW4-F1
#
_entry.id   AF-A0A7Y2AUW4-F1
#
_cell.length_a   1.000
_cell.length_b   1.000
_cell.length_c   1.000
_cell.angle_alpha   90.00
_cell.angle_beta   90.00
_cell.angle_gamma   90.00
#
_symmetry.space_group_name_H-M   'P 1'
#
loop_
_entity.id
_entity.type
_entity.pdbx_description
1 polymer ?
#
loop_
_entity_poly.entity_id
_entity_poly.type
_entity_poly.pdbx_seq_one_letter_code
_entity_poly.pdbx_strand_id
1 'polypeptide(L)'
;MKRELIVRSDSNAVDFALLKDGKLIELHKDIDDTNFNVGDIFLAKIRKPVTGLNAAFVNVGYEKDAFLHYHDLGPQLSSMLKFIKRVSMGKLREYTLKNFPFEKDIDKHGSINDAVKANQSLLVQIVKEPISTKGPRISSELSIAGRYLVMVPFSDRVSVSQKIGSKEEKDRLKRLVKSIKPKGFGVIIRTVAEGKKVAELDKDLQNSLNKWTAMCKKLYKAPTPSKVLVELNRASSILRDVFNDTFTGIYVDDETLYNQIKDYVQEIAPSKESIVKLYSSSVPIFEKYGIERQIKTSFGQTASMSKGAYLVIEHTEALHVIDVNSGNRSNKAKNQEDTALE
;
A
#
# COMPACT_ATOMS: atom_id res chain seq x y z
N MET A 1 -1.84 -22.01 11.88
CA MET A 1 -3.01 -21.13 11.66
C MET A 1 -3.21 -21.02 10.17
N LYS A 2 -4.40 -21.34 9.68
CA LYS A 2 -4.75 -21.34 8.25
C LYS A 2 -5.24 -19.94 7.86
N ARG A 3 -4.78 -19.42 6.72
CA ARG A 3 -5.27 -18.17 6.14
C ARG A 3 -5.98 -18.41 4.83
N GLU A 4 -7.08 -17.70 4.62
CA GLU A 4 -7.83 -17.76 3.37
C GLU A 4 -8.21 -16.34 2.95
N LEU A 5 -8.18 -16.06 1.65
CA LEU A 5 -8.69 -14.82 1.08
C LEU A 5 -9.94 -15.13 0.28
N ILE A 6 -11.06 -14.52 0.65
CA ILE A 6 -12.33 -14.64 -0.08
C ILE A 6 -12.58 -13.30 -0.77
N VAL A 7 -12.77 -13.34 -2.09
CA VAL A 7 -13.00 -12.17 -2.93
C VAL A 7 -14.40 -12.31 -3.54
N ARG A 8 -15.26 -11.34 -3.23
CA ARG A 8 -16.60 -11.22 -3.81
C ARG A 8 -16.63 -10.01 -4.74
N SER A 9 -17.02 -10.19 -5.98
CA SER A 9 -17.25 -9.10 -6.93
C SER A 9 -18.74 -8.87 -7.13
N ASP A 10 -19.20 -7.66 -6.86
CA ASP A 10 -20.53 -7.16 -7.21
C ASP A 10 -20.41 -6.12 -8.34
N SER A 11 -21.52 -5.63 -8.88
CA SER A 11 -21.52 -4.71 -10.04
C SER A 11 -20.81 -3.37 -9.82
N ASN A 12 -20.68 -2.94 -8.56
CA ASN A 12 -20.15 -1.61 -8.21
C ASN A 12 -18.98 -1.67 -7.21
N ALA A 13 -18.63 -2.86 -6.73
CA ALA A 13 -17.61 -3.01 -5.70
C ALA A 13 -17.04 -4.42 -5.65
N VAL A 14 -15.81 -4.52 -5.17
CA VAL A 14 -15.15 -5.79 -4.87
C VAL A 14 -14.84 -5.82 -3.37
N ASP A 15 -15.36 -6.84 -2.68
CA ASP A 15 -15.09 -7.08 -1.27
C ASP A 15 -13.98 -8.13 -1.10
N PHE A 16 -13.02 -7.85 -0.22
CA PHE A 16 -11.91 -8.73 0.13
C PHE A 16 -12.00 -9.08 1.61
N ALA A 17 -12.24 -10.34 1.93
CA ALA A 17 -12.29 -10.86 3.28
C ALA A 17 -11.08 -11.77 3.56
N LEU A 18 -10.20 -11.33 4.46
CA LEU A 18 -9.09 -12.16 4.94
C LEU A 18 -9.56 -12.92 6.18
N LEU A 19 -9.46 -14.25 6.10
CA LEU A 19 -9.82 -15.16 7.18
C LEU A 19 -8.57 -15.74 7.84
N LYS A 20 -8.68 -15.99 9.14
CA LYS A 20 -7.72 -16.75 9.94
C LYS A 20 -8.48 -17.81 10.71
N ASP A 21 -8.21 -19.08 10.39
CA ASP A 21 -8.90 -20.24 10.98
C ASP A 21 -10.44 -20.09 10.90
N GLY A 22 -10.94 -19.62 9.76
CA GLY A 22 -12.38 -19.39 9.49
C GLY A 22 -12.96 -18.09 10.07
N LYS A 23 -12.19 -17.34 10.86
CA LYS A 23 -12.62 -16.05 11.42
C LYS A 23 -12.17 -14.87 10.56
N LEU A 24 -13.07 -13.94 10.30
CA LEU A 24 -12.79 -12.68 9.60
C LEU A 24 -11.82 -11.84 10.44
N ILE A 25 -10.67 -11.48 9.86
CA ILE A 25 -9.66 -10.63 10.51
C ILE A 25 -9.48 -9.29 9.80
N GLU A 26 -9.73 -9.22 8.50
CA GLU A 26 -9.73 -7.98 7.75
C GLU A 26 -10.83 -8.03 6.69
N LEU A 27 -11.51 -6.90 6.49
CA LEU A 27 -12.48 -6.69 5.42
C LEU A 27 -12.10 -5.40 4.70
N HIS A 28 -11.92 -5.48 3.38
CA HIS A 28 -11.68 -4.33 2.52
C HIS A 28 -12.77 -4.28 1.47
N LYS A 29 -13.24 -3.08 1.14
CA LYS A 29 -14.17 -2.85 0.04
C LYS A 29 -13.53 -1.87 -0.93
N ASP A 30 -13.44 -2.28 -2.18
CA ASP A 30 -12.95 -1.47 -3.28
C ASP A 30 -14.13 -1.07 -4.15
N ILE A 31 -14.32 0.22 -4.40
CA ILE A 31 -15.46 0.75 -5.14
C ILE A 31 -14.92 1.31 -6.45
N ASP A 32 -15.47 0.85 -7.58
CA ASP A 32 -14.97 1.11 -8.95
C ASP A 32 -15.01 2.58 -9.41
N ASP A 33 -15.36 3.52 -8.54
CA ASP A 33 -15.74 4.88 -8.93
C ASP A 33 -14.54 5.84 -9.07
N THR A 34 -13.40 5.52 -8.48
CA THR A 34 -12.23 6.39 -8.54
C THR A 34 -11.11 5.74 -9.34
N ASN A 35 -10.76 6.32 -10.49
CA ASN A 35 -9.58 5.95 -11.28
C ASN A 35 -8.24 6.22 -10.54
N PHE A 36 -8.22 6.18 -9.21
CA PHE A 36 -7.12 6.52 -8.33
C PHE A 36 -6.95 5.41 -7.29
N ASN A 37 -5.86 4.65 -7.41
CA ASN A 37 -5.48 3.69 -6.38
C ASN A 37 -4.33 4.24 -5.54
N VAL A 38 -4.33 3.97 -4.23
CA VAL A 38 -3.13 4.20 -3.40
C VAL A 38 -1.95 3.49 -4.05
N GLY A 39 -0.85 4.22 -4.28
CA GLY A 39 0.35 3.72 -4.96
C GLY A 39 0.48 4.13 -6.43
N ASP A 40 -0.62 4.54 -7.09
CA ASP A 40 -0.57 5.07 -8.47
C ASP A 40 0.36 6.28 -8.55
N ILE A 41 1.15 6.36 -9.63
CA ILE A 41 2.04 7.50 -9.88
C ILE A 41 1.58 8.25 -11.12
N PHE A 42 1.46 9.57 -10.97
CA PHE A 42 1.05 10.50 -12.00
C PHE A 42 2.19 11.46 -12.35
N LEU A 43 2.35 11.76 -13.63
CA LEU A 43 3.01 12.98 -14.07
C LEU A 43 1.96 14.09 -14.04
N ALA A 44 2.10 14.99 -13.07
CA ALA A 44 1.09 15.98 -12.72
C ALA A 44 1.64 17.40 -12.79
N LYS A 45 0.76 18.40 -12.68
CA LYS A 45 1.13 19.82 -12.77
C LYS A 45 0.66 20.57 -11.53
N ILE A 46 1.57 21.32 -10.92
CA ILE A 46 1.24 22.19 -9.78
C ILE A 46 0.33 23.30 -10.27
N ARG A 47 -0.84 23.45 -9.64
CA ARG A 47 -1.71 24.60 -9.87
C ARG A 47 -1.19 25.82 -9.15
N LYS A 48 -1.08 25.71 -7.83
CA LYS A 48 -0.61 26.81 -6.97
C LYS A 48 0.03 26.28 -5.68
N PRO A 49 1.19 26.82 -5.27
CA PRO A 49 1.64 26.73 -3.89
C PRO A 49 0.78 27.64 -3.00
N VAL A 50 0.62 27.26 -1.73
CA VAL A 50 -0.17 27.97 -0.73
C VAL A 50 0.63 28.06 0.57
N THR A 51 1.16 29.26 0.85
CA THR A 51 2.03 29.53 2.01
C THR A 51 1.39 29.14 3.34
N GLY A 52 0.12 29.52 3.55
CA GLY A 52 -0.56 29.30 4.83
C GLY A 52 -0.76 27.83 5.21
N LEU A 53 -0.66 26.92 4.25
CA LEU A 53 -0.75 25.46 4.47
C LEU A 53 0.61 24.78 4.34
N ASN A 54 1.67 25.53 4.01
CA ASN A 54 2.95 25.02 3.54
C ASN A 54 2.78 23.83 2.57
N ALA A 55 1.89 23.99 1.58
CA ALA A 55 1.44 22.93 0.69
C ALA A 55 1.14 23.46 -0.71
N ALA A 56 1.02 22.56 -1.68
CA ALA A 56 0.65 22.87 -3.05
C ALA A 56 -0.58 22.05 -3.48
N PHE A 57 -1.44 22.68 -4.27
CA PHE A 57 -2.51 22.00 -4.98
C PHE A 57 -2.00 21.54 -6.35
N VAL A 58 -2.20 20.27 -6.65
CA VAL A 58 -1.67 19.61 -7.85
C VAL A 58 -2.82 19.01 -8.66
N ASN A 59 -2.87 19.34 -9.94
CA ASN A 59 -3.84 18.74 -10.84
C ASN A 59 -3.38 17.33 -11.24
N VAL A 60 -4.09 16.32 -10.74
CA VAL A 60 -3.89 14.89 -11.06
C VAL A 60 -4.99 14.31 -11.96
N GLY A 61 -5.93 15.14 -12.41
CA GLY A 61 -7.05 14.72 -13.27
C GLY A 61 -8.33 14.32 -12.52
N TYR A 62 -8.36 14.49 -11.20
CA TYR A 62 -9.57 14.39 -10.39
C TYR A 62 -10.33 15.73 -10.37
N GLU A 63 -11.63 15.72 -10.08
CA GLU A 63 -12.47 16.93 -10.02
C GLU A 63 -11.95 17.97 -9.01
N LYS A 64 -11.34 17.50 -7.92
CA LYS A 64 -10.65 18.32 -6.91
C LYS A 64 -9.15 18.12 -7.01
N ASP A 65 -8.40 19.21 -6.90
CA ASP A 65 -6.95 19.14 -6.90
C ASP A 65 -6.43 18.30 -5.72
N ALA A 66 -5.35 17.58 -5.98
CA ALA A 66 -4.65 16.80 -4.97
C ALA A 66 -3.88 17.72 -4.02
N PHE A 67 -3.78 17.30 -2.76
CA PHE A 67 -3.05 18.02 -1.72
C PHE A 67 -1.64 17.42 -1.53
N LEU A 68 -0.61 18.24 -1.76
CA LEU A 68 0.81 17.91 -1.57
C LEU A 68 1.40 18.81 -0.49
N HIS A 69 1.68 18.27 0.70
CA HIS A 69 2.32 19.01 1.77
C HIS A 69 3.84 19.13 1.57
N TYR A 70 4.49 20.17 2.10
CA TYR A 70 5.94 20.38 1.98
C TYR A 70 6.77 19.16 2.40
N HIS A 71 6.39 18.52 3.51
CA HIS A 71 7.11 17.35 4.03
C HIS A 71 6.90 16.08 3.18
N ASP A 72 5.88 16.08 2.31
CA ASP A 72 5.64 14.99 1.36
C ASP A 72 6.40 15.21 0.04
N LEU A 73 7.23 16.27 -0.07
CA LEU A 73 8.05 16.51 -1.26
C LEU A 73 9.25 15.55 -1.38
N GLY A 74 9.77 15.11 -0.22
CA GLY A 74 11.02 14.39 -0.09
C GLY A 74 12.26 15.29 -0.21
N PRO A 75 13.37 14.92 0.45
CA PRO A 75 14.58 15.76 0.49
C PRO A 75 15.20 15.98 -0.90
N GLN A 76 15.12 14.98 -1.78
CA GLN A 76 15.75 14.97 -3.10
C GLN A 76 14.84 15.47 -4.23
N LEU A 77 13.86 16.33 -3.90
CA LEU A 77 12.94 16.93 -4.87
C LEU A 77 13.67 17.57 -6.06
N SER A 78 14.71 18.36 -5.80
CA SER A 78 15.49 19.05 -6.84
C SER A 78 16.11 18.08 -7.86
N SER A 79 16.65 16.95 -7.39
CA SER A 79 17.17 15.87 -8.24
C SER A 79 16.07 15.25 -9.09
N MET A 80 14.92 14.95 -8.48
CA MET A 80 13.76 14.37 -9.18
C MET A 80 13.24 15.31 -10.28
N LEU A 81 13.09 16.60 -9.99
CA LEU A 81 12.63 17.59 -10.96
C LEU A 81 13.58 17.71 -12.16
N LYS A 82 14.89 17.73 -11.90
CA LYS A 82 15.92 17.75 -12.94
C LYS A 82 15.89 16.47 -13.78
N PHE A 83 15.70 15.32 -13.14
CA PHE A 83 15.58 14.03 -13.81
C PHE A 83 14.37 14.01 -14.75
N ILE A 84 13.17 14.33 -14.24
CA ILE A 84 11.94 14.38 -15.02
C ILE A 84 12.10 15.31 -16.22
N LYS A 85 12.62 16.52 -16.02
CA LYS A 85 12.84 17.48 -17.12
C LYS A 85 13.72 16.89 -18.22
N ARG A 86 14.82 16.22 -17.88
CA ARG A 86 15.73 15.61 -18.86
C ARG A 86 15.08 14.43 -19.59
N VAL A 87 14.32 13.60 -18.88
CA VAL A 87 13.61 12.44 -19.47
C VAL A 87 12.49 12.93 -20.40
N SER A 88 11.64 13.85 -19.95
CA SER A 88 10.52 14.37 -20.74
C SER A 88 10.96 15.09 -22.02
N MET A 89 12.15 15.73 -22.00
CA MET A 89 12.76 16.35 -23.19
C MET A 89 13.52 15.34 -24.09
N GLY A 90 13.59 14.06 -23.73
CA GLY A 90 14.33 13.02 -24.46
C GLY A 90 15.85 13.15 -24.36
N LYS A 91 16.36 14.00 -23.47
CA LYS A 91 17.81 14.23 -23.23
C LYS A 91 18.44 13.15 -22.35
N LEU A 92 17.64 12.33 -21.68
CA LEU A 92 18.10 11.19 -20.90
C LEU A 92 17.35 9.94 -21.34
N ARG A 93 18.09 8.93 -21.81
CA ARG A 93 17.56 7.63 -22.27
C ARG A 93 17.98 6.46 -21.38
N GLU A 94 18.96 6.68 -20.51
CA GLU A 94 19.32 5.76 -19.44
C GLU A 94 18.56 6.17 -18.16
N TYR A 95 17.64 5.34 -17.71
CA TYR A 95 16.80 5.62 -16.52
C TYR A 95 17.42 5.10 -15.21
N THR A 96 18.64 4.56 -15.29
CA THR A 96 19.43 4.23 -14.10
C THR A 96 19.85 5.53 -13.43
N LEU A 97 19.92 5.54 -12.10
CA LEU A 97 20.38 6.69 -11.32
C LEU A 97 21.89 6.63 -11.03
N LYS A 98 22.61 5.68 -11.65
CA LYS A 98 24.02 5.38 -11.36
C LYS A 98 24.95 6.57 -11.62
N ASN A 99 24.72 7.27 -12.73
CA ASN A 99 25.55 8.40 -13.19
C ASN A 99 24.76 9.73 -13.18
N PHE A 100 23.58 9.75 -12.57
CA PHE A 100 22.77 10.95 -12.49
C PHE A 100 23.29 11.85 -11.36
N PRO A 101 23.59 13.14 -11.61
CA PRO A 101 24.08 14.03 -10.58
C PRO A 101 22.96 14.45 -9.64
N PHE A 102 23.12 14.16 -8.35
CA PHE A 102 22.14 14.52 -7.32
C PHE A 102 22.38 15.97 -6.88
N GLU A 103 21.29 16.68 -6.66
CA GLU A 103 21.26 18.02 -6.08
C GLU A 103 21.28 17.95 -4.54
N LYS A 104 21.51 19.09 -3.91
CA LYS A 104 21.40 19.22 -2.46
C LYS A 104 19.97 18.97 -2.00
N ASP A 105 19.83 18.42 -0.80
CA ASP A 105 18.54 18.28 -0.14
C ASP A 105 17.86 19.65 0.00
N ILE A 106 16.54 19.67 -0.17
CA ILE A 106 15.73 20.85 0.22
C ILE A 106 15.79 21.02 1.74
N ASP A 107 15.63 22.26 2.21
CA ASP A 107 15.60 22.55 3.65
C ASP A 107 14.44 21.81 4.32
N LYS A 108 14.69 21.10 5.42
CA LYS A 108 13.64 20.42 6.18
C LYS A 108 12.59 21.39 6.73
N HIS A 109 12.96 22.63 7.02
CA HIS A 109 12.08 23.67 7.58
C HIS A 109 11.73 24.76 6.56
N GLY A 110 11.93 24.48 5.27
CA GLY A 110 11.68 25.44 4.20
C GLY A 110 10.21 25.69 3.90
N SER A 111 9.99 26.55 2.90
CA SER A 111 8.68 26.97 2.43
C SER A 111 8.36 26.36 1.08
N ILE A 112 7.10 25.99 0.89
CA ILE A 112 6.59 25.45 -0.37
C ILE A 112 6.83 26.38 -1.57
N ASN A 113 6.79 27.70 -1.36
CA ASN A 113 7.02 28.67 -2.44
C ASN A 113 8.45 28.65 -2.98
N ASP A 114 9.40 28.24 -2.15
CA ASP A 114 10.82 28.16 -2.52
C ASP A 114 11.11 26.81 -3.21
N ALA A 115 10.41 25.76 -2.79
CA ALA A 115 10.61 24.41 -3.33
C ALA A 115 9.93 24.18 -4.69
N VAL A 116 8.76 24.78 -4.92
CA VAL A 116 7.98 24.52 -6.14
C VAL A 116 7.29 25.77 -6.69
N LYS A 117 7.01 25.76 -8.00
CA LYS A 117 6.36 26.86 -8.71
C LYS A 117 5.05 26.43 -9.35
N ALA A 118 4.14 27.39 -9.52
CA ALA A 118 2.94 27.19 -10.33
C ALA A 118 3.31 26.73 -11.75
N ASN A 119 2.48 25.88 -12.33
CA ASN A 119 2.66 25.26 -13.64
C ASN A 119 3.87 24.31 -13.77
N GLN A 120 4.59 24.01 -12.71
CA GLN A 120 5.70 23.05 -12.74
C GLN A 120 5.17 21.62 -12.79
N SER A 121 5.76 20.80 -13.66
CA SER A 121 5.47 19.36 -13.73
C SER A 121 6.33 18.57 -12.74
N LEU A 122 5.74 17.58 -12.11
CA LEU A 122 6.42 16.67 -11.18
C LEU A 122 5.73 15.30 -11.16
N LEU A 123 6.44 14.29 -10.65
CA LEU A 123 5.85 13.00 -10.34
C LEU A 123 5.24 13.04 -8.94
N VAL A 124 4.04 12.50 -8.81
CA VAL A 124 3.33 12.40 -7.54
C VAL A 124 2.71 11.02 -7.41
N GLN A 125 2.75 10.46 -6.21
CA GLN A 125 2.17 9.17 -5.86
C GLN A 125 0.94 9.39 -4.97
N ILE A 126 -0.16 8.67 -5.25
CA ILE A 126 -1.35 8.68 -4.40
C ILE A 126 -1.03 7.99 -3.08
N VAL A 127 -1.19 8.72 -1.97
CA VAL A 127 -1.00 8.23 -0.60
C VAL A 127 -2.35 7.98 0.07
N LYS A 128 -3.35 8.81 -0.23
CA LYS A 128 -4.75 8.59 0.15
C LYS A 128 -5.65 8.90 -1.02
N GLU A 129 -6.60 8.01 -1.27
CA GLU A 129 -7.72 8.20 -2.18
C GLU A 129 -8.54 9.45 -1.80
N PRO A 130 -9.27 10.05 -2.76
CA PRO A 130 -10.18 11.15 -2.47
C PRO A 130 -11.26 10.69 -1.49
N ILE A 131 -11.69 11.59 -0.59
CA ILE A 131 -12.73 11.30 0.39
C ILE A 131 -13.76 12.42 0.35
N SER A 132 -15.00 12.06 0.01
CA SER A 132 -16.12 13.01 -0.07
C SER A 132 -15.74 14.22 -0.96
N THR A 133 -15.72 15.43 -0.41
CA THR A 133 -15.41 16.67 -1.13
C THR A 133 -13.91 17.00 -1.21
N LYS A 134 -13.05 16.18 -0.61
CA LYS A 134 -11.59 16.38 -0.57
C LYS A 134 -10.91 15.59 -1.69
N GLY A 135 -10.03 16.27 -2.43
CA GLY A 135 -9.13 15.62 -3.39
C GLY A 135 -8.14 14.67 -2.70
N PRO A 136 -7.44 13.84 -3.50
CA PRO A 136 -6.51 12.86 -2.95
C PRO A 136 -5.31 13.51 -2.25
N ARG A 137 -4.72 12.81 -1.28
CA ARG A 137 -3.42 13.19 -0.69
C ARG A 137 -2.31 12.50 -1.46
N ILE A 138 -1.26 13.26 -1.79
CA ILE A 138 -0.15 12.79 -2.61
C ILE A 138 1.21 13.09 -1.99
N SER A 139 2.23 12.39 -2.48
CA SER A 139 3.64 12.57 -2.14
C SER A 139 4.49 12.63 -3.42
N SER A 140 5.56 13.43 -3.47
CA SER A 140 6.59 13.29 -4.51
C SER A 140 7.80 12.47 -4.05
N GLU A 141 7.84 12.04 -2.79
CA GLU A 141 8.71 10.94 -2.36
C GLU A 141 8.11 9.61 -2.83
N LEU A 142 8.48 9.23 -4.05
CA LEU A 142 7.95 8.03 -4.71
C LEU A 142 8.47 6.75 -4.04
N SER A 143 7.67 5.69 -4.09
CA SER A 143 8.07 4.36 -3.69
C SER A 143 7.45 3.31 -4.62
N ILE A 144 8.22 2.27 -4.96
CA ILE A 144 7.76 1.14 -5.75
C ILE A 144 7.78 -0.08 -4.86
N ALA A 145 6.60 -0.54 -4.48
CA ALA A 145 6.43 -1.67 -3.58
C ALA A 145 6.54 -3.00 -4.37
N GLY A 146 7.60 -3.73 -4.06
CA GLY A 146 7.72 -5.16 -4.33
C GLY A 146 7.13 -5.99 -3.19
N ARG A 147 7.27 -7.30 -3.32
CA ARG A 147 6.79 -8.24 -2.31
C ARG A 147 7.67 -8.22 -1.06
N TYR A 148 8.97 -8.33 -1.23
CA TYR A 148 9.95 -8.40 -0.15
C TYR A 148 10.58 -7.04 0.14
N LEU A 149 10.68 -6.18 -0.87
CA LEU A 149 11.38 -4.92 -0.81
C LEU A 149 10.49 -3.77 -1.28
N VAL A 150 10.69 -2.57 -0.74
CA VAL A 150 10.15 -1.32 -1.30
C VAL A 150 11.33 -0.51 -1.81
N MET A 151 11.33 -0.18 -3.10
CA MET A 151 12.40 0.58 -3.73
C MET A 151 12.04 2.08 -3.77
N VAL A 152 12.97 2.94 -3.35
CA VAL A 152 12.78 4.39 -3.25
C VAL A 152 13.83 5.09 -4.15
N PRO A 153 13.46 5.71 -5.28
CA PRO A 153 14.41 6.44 -6.12
C PRO A 153 14.99 7.66 -5.39
N PHE A 154 16.15 8.13 -5.85
CA PHE A 154 16.88 9.28 -5.29
C PHE A 154 17.21 9.13 -3.80
N SER A 155 17.47 7.91 -3.35
CA SER A 155 17.87 7.61 -1.97
C SER A 155 19.01 6.60 -1.99
N ASP A 156 19.81 6.56 -0.92
CA ASP A 156 20.82 5.51 -0.74
C ASP A 156 20.55 4.64 0.51
N ARG A 157 19.47 4.95 1.25
CA ARG A 157 19.19 4.32 2.54
C ARG A 157 18.75 2.87 2.37
N VAL A 158 19.22 2.00 3.27
CA VAL A 158 18.71 0.63 3.44
C VAL A 158 18.16 0.48 4.85
N SER A 159 16.86 0.25 4.95
CA SER A 159 16.14 0.06 6.21
C SER A 159 15.47 -1.32 6.25
N VAL A 160 15.18 -1.79 7.46
CA VAL A 160 14.52 -3.08 7.70
C VAL A 160 13.28 -2.86 8.55
N SER A 161 12.20 -3.59 8.23
CA SER A 161 10.95 -3.58 9.00
C SER A 161 11.20 -3.78 10.48
N GLN A 162 10.56 -2.95 11.31
CA GLN A 162 10.65 -3.06 12.76
C GLN A 162 9.97 -4.34 13.30
N LYS A 163 9.06 -4.93 12.52
CA LYS A 163 8.35 -6.17 12.87
C LYS A 163 9.25 -7.42 12.85
N ILE A 164 10.44 -7.34 12.23
CA ILE A 164 11.43 -8.42 12.29
C ILE A 164 12.09 -8.36 13.67
N GLY A 165 11.93 -9.38 14.50
CA GLY A 165 12.42 -9.37 15.89
C GLY A 165 13.93 -9.58 16.01
N SER A 166 14.47 -10.55 15.26
CA SER A 166 15.89 -10.92 15.34
C SER A 166 16.80 -9.83 14.77
N LYS A 167 17.82 -9.45 15.55
CA LYS A 167 18.85 -8.50 15.13
C LYS A 167 19.78 -9.13 14.09
N GLU A 168 20.11 -10.41 14.27
CA GLU A 168 20.96 -11.19 13.38
C GLU A 168 20.35 -11.24 11.97
N GLU A 169 19.03 -11.45 11.90
CA GLU A 169 18.29 -11.47 10.64
C GLU A 169 18.22 -10.09 9.99
N LYS A 170 17.97 -9.03 10.77
CA LYS A 170 18.05 -7.64 10.28
C LYS A 170 19.40 -7.34 9.65
N ASP A 171 20.48 -7.73 10.32
CA ASP A 171 21.85 -7.50 9.84
C ASP A 171 22.19 -8.37 8.62
N ARG A 172 21.70 -9.61 8.56
CA ARG A 172 21.82 -10.47 7.37
C ARG A 172 21.12 -9.86 6.16
N LEU A 173 19.83 -9.53 6.29
CA LEU A 173 19.04 -8.95 5.19
C LEU A 173 19.63 -7.62 4.71
N LYS A 174 20.05 -6.75 5.64
CA LYS A 174 20.71 -5.48 5.30
C LYS A 174 21.99 -5.69 4.51
N ARG A 175 22.83 -6.67 4.87
CA ARG A 175 24.03 -7.03 4.11
C ARG A 175 23.71 -7.55 2.71
N LEU A 176 22.75 -8.47 2.59
CA LEU A 176 22.33 -9.02 1.30
C LEU A 176 21.83 -7.92 0.37
N VAL A 177 20.88 -7.09 0.84
CA VAL A 177 20.28 -6.03 0.01
C VAL A 177 21.31 -4.97 -0.38
N LYS A 178 22.23 -4.60 0.52
CA LYS A 178 23.32 -3.67 0.17
C LYS A 178 24.18 -4.16 -1.00
N SER A 179 24.34 -5.48 -1.17
CA SER A 179 25.16 -6.05 -2.25
C SER A 179 24.49 -6.02 -3.62
N ILE A 180 23.14 -6.01 -3.66
CA ILE A 180 22.35 -6.07 -4.91
C ILE A 180 21.67 -4.74 -5.26
N LYS A 181 21.61 -3.79 -4.32
CA LYS A 181 20.90 -2.51 -4.50
C LYS A 181 21.52 -1.67 -5.62
N PRO A 182 20.73 -1.19 -6.60
CA PRO A 182 21.24 -0.28 -7.62
C PRO A 182 21.57 1.09 -7.02
N LYS A 183 22.64 1.71 -7.53
CA LYS A 183 23.05 3.07 -7.11
C LYS A 183 21.92 4.08 -7.36
N GLY A 184 21.72 4.98 -6.40
CA GLY A 184 20.70 6.01 -6.44
C GLY A 184 19.29 5.57 -6.05
N PHE A 185 19.11 4.31 -5.64
CA PHE A 185 17.85 3.81 -5.08
C PHE A 185 18.05 3.34 -3.64
N GLY A 186 17.19 3.80 -2.73
CA GLY A 186 17.05 3.26 -1.38
C GLY A 186 16.15 2.02 -1.39
N VAL A 187 16.25 1.21 -0.34
CA VAL A 187 15.44 -0.01 -0.18
C VAL A 187 14.96 -0.15 1.25
N ILE A 188 13.67 -0.45 1.41
CA ILE A 188 13.05 -0.82 2.68
C ILE A 188 12.73 -2.31 2.62
N ILE A 189 13.30 -3.09 3.54
CA ILE A 189 13.09 -4.54 3.62
C ILE A 189 11.83 -4.85 4.44
N ARG A 190 10.88 -5.55 3.85
CA ARG A 190 9.56 -5.88 4.44
C ARG A 190 9.65 -7.12 5.32
N THR A 191 8.65 -7.31 6.18
CA THR A 191 8.60 -8.47 7.11
C THR A 191 8.61 -9.81 6.38
N VAL A 192 7.94 -9.91 5.23
CA VAL A 192 7.88 -11.15 4.43
C VAL A 192 9.20 -11.54 3.76
N ALA A 193 10.23 -10.70 3.87
CA ALA A 193 11.60 -10.99 3.40
C ALA A 193 12.40 -11.86 4.37
N GLU A 194 11.91 -12.07 5.60
CA GLU A 194 12.56 -12.89 6.61
C GLU A 194 12.84 -14.31 6.10
N GLY A 195 14.07 -14.79 6.32
CA GLY A 195 14.55 -16.10 5.87
C GLY A 195 14.80 -16.22 4.36
N LYS A 196 14.48 -15.19 3.55
CA LYS A 196 14.63 -15.24 2.09
C LYS A 196 16.08 -15.19 1.64
N LYS A 197 16.35 -15.86 0.52
CA LYS A 197 17.68 -15.92 -0.11
C LYS A 197 17.89 -14.70 -1.01
N VAL A 198 19.15 -14.36 -1.25
CA VAL A 198 19.53 -13.20 -2.08
C VAL A 198 18.91 -13.23 -3.48
N ALA A 199 18.77 -14.42 -4.09
CA ALA A 199 18.17 -14.57 -5.41
C ALA A 199 16.69 -14.15 -5.47
N GLU A 200 15.90 -14.45 -4.42
CA GLU A 200 14.50 -14.02 -4.33
C GLU A 200 14.40 -12.49 -4.13
N LEU A 201 15.28 -11.93 -3.30
CA LEU A 201 15.34 -10.49 -3.04
C LEU A 201 15.80 -9.70 -4.28
N ASP A 202 16.78 -10.22 -5.02
CA ASP A 202 17.24 -9.62 -6.27
C ASP A 202 16.16 -9.67 -7.35
N LYS A 203 15.48 -10.80 -7.52
CA LYS A 203 14.34 -10.89 -8.47
C LYS A 203 13.27 -9.82 -8.17
N ASP A 204 12.87 -9.67 -6.91
CA ASP A 204 11.89 -8.65 -6.49
C ASP A 204 12.38 -7.21 -6.74
N LEU A 205 13.68 -6.97 -6.53
CA LEU A 205 14.30 -5.68 -6.81
C LEU A 205 14.36 -5.37 -8.31
N GLN A 206 14.74 -6.36 -9.14
CA GLN A 206 14.74 -6.21 -10.61
C GLN A 206 13.34 -5.95 -11.14
N ASN A 207 12.31 -6.63 -10.62
CA ASN A 207 10.91 -6.35 -10.95
C ASN A 207 10.55 -4.88 -10.65
N SER A 208 10.98 -4.37 -9.49
CA SER A 208 10.76 -2.97 -9.11
C SER A 208 11.51 -1.99 -10.03
N LEU A 209 12.74 -2.31 -10.42
CA LEU A 209 13.54 -1.54 -11.37
C LEU A 209 12.94 -1.54 -12.79
N ASN A 210 12.36 -2.66 -13.21
CA ASN A 210 11.64 -2.77 -14.48
C ASN A 210 10.39 -1.88 -14.49
N LYS A 211 9.62 -1.87 -13.40
CA LYS A 211 8.47 -0.95 -13.21
C LYS A 211 8.91 0.51 -13.29
N TRP A 212 9.98 0.88 -12.59
CA TRP A 212 10.58 2.23 -12.67
C TRP A 212 10.95 2.60 -14.10
N THR A 213 11.70 1.73 -14.78
CA THR A 213 12.17 1.93 -16.15
C THR A 213 11.00 2.08 -17.13
N ALA A 214 9.98 1.24 -17.00
CA ALA A 214 8.77 1.31 -17.82
C ALA A 214 7.99 2.61 -17.59
N MET A 215 7.86 3.06 -16.33
CA MET A 215 7.27 4.35 -15.99
C MET A 215 8.07 5.50 -16.60
N CYS A 216 9.41 5.51 -16.47
CA CYS A 216 10.26 6.57 -17.03
C CYS A 216 10.15 6.67 -18.56
N LYS A 217 10.04 5.54 -19.27
CA LYS A 217 9.80 5.52 -20.73
C LYS A 217 8.52 6.27 -21.11
N LYS A 218 7.46 6.15 -20.31
CA LYS A 218 6.19 6.84 -20.54
C LYS A 218 6.27 8.36 -20.38
N LEU A 219 7.28 8.91 -19.70
CA LEU A 219 7.39 10.34 -19.44
C LEU A 219 7.77 11.17 -20.68
N TYR A 220 8.34 10.55 -21.71
CA TYR A 220 8.73 11.26 -22.92
C TYR A 220 7.48 11.80 -23.63
N LYS A 221 7.36 13.13 -23.72
CA LYS A 221 6.21 13.84 -24.29
C LYS A 221 4.85 13.47 -23.67
N ALA A 222 4.82 12.93 -22.45
CA ALA A 222 3.56 12.65 -21.78
C ALA A 222 2.78 13.95 -21.50
N PRO A 223 1.45 13.97 -21.73
CA PRO A 223 0.61 15.07 -21.30
C PRO A 223 0.51 15.10 -19.77
N THR A 224 0.15 16.26 -19.22
CA THR A 224 -0.16 16.41 -17.78
C THR A 224 -1.63 16.80 -17.61
N PRO A 225 -2.37 16.16 -16.68
CA PRO A 225 -1.98 15.00 -15.89
C PRO A 225 -2.00 13.70 -16.71
N SER A 226 -1.11 12.75 -16.38
CA SER A 226 -1.18 11.39 -16.91
C SER A 226 -0.75 10.37 -15.86
N LYS A 227 -1.46 9.23 -15.79
CA LYS A 227 -1.07 8.10 -14.96
C LYS A 227 0.07 7.35 -15.64
N VAL A 228 1.25 7.33 -15.02
CA VAL A 228 2.48 6.78 -15.60
C VAL A 228 2.88 5.44 -14.97
N LEU A 229 2.44 5.18 -13.74
CA LEU A 229 2.52 3.87 -13.09
C LEU A 229 1.16 3.56 -12.45
N VAL A 230 0.66 2.36 -12.69
CA VAL A 230 -0.55 1.82 -12.07
C VAL A 230 -0.13 0.86 -10.97
N GLU A 231 -0.69 1.01 -9.78
CA GLU A 231 -0.49 0.04 -8.70
C GLU A 231 -1.24 -1.27 -9.02
N LEU A 232 -0.82 -2.35 -8.37
CA LEU A 232 -1.54 -3.62 -8.39
C LEU A 232 -3.01 -3.43 -7.98
N ASN A 233 -3.90 -4.25 -8.55
CA ASN A 233 -5.29 -4.33 -8.07
C ASN A 233 -5.33 -4.64 -6.57
N ARG A 234 -6.42 -4.28 -5.89
CA ARG A 234 -6.53 -4.39 -4.43
C ARG A 234 -6.25 -5.80 -3.91
N ALA A 235 -6.72 -6.82 -4.61
CA ALA A 235 -6.46 -8.23 -4.28
C ALA A 235 -4.97 -8.56 -4.25
N SER A 236 -4.26 -8.18 -5.31
CA SER A 236 -2.84 -8.44 -5.50
C SER A 236 -2.00 -7.59 -4.54
N SER A 237 -2.44 -6.37 -4.22
CA SER A 237 -1.84 -5.53 -3.18
C SER A 237 -1.96 -6.16 -1.79
N ILE A 238 -3.13 -6.69 -1.43
CA ILE A 238 -3.31 -7.47 -0.19
C ILE A 238 -2.38 -8.69 -0.20
N LEU A 239 -2.38 -9.48 -1.28
CA LEU A 239 -1.55 -10.67 -1.38
C LEU A 239 -0.05 -10.36 -1.32
N ARG A 240 0.41 -9.25 -1.93
CA ARG A 240 1.79 -8.75 -1.82
C ARG A 240 2.22 -8.60 -0.37
N ASP A 241 1.30 -8.14 0.47
CA ASP A 241 1.57 -7.67 1.82
C ASP A 241 1.38 -8.77 2.88
N VAL A 242 0.40 -9.66 2.70
CA VAL A 242 0.04 -10.69 3.69
C VAL A 242 0.35 -12.12 3.29
N PHE A 243 0.53 -12.44 2.00
CA PHE A 243 0.64 -13.82 1.54
C PHE A 243 1.92 -14.52 2.04
N ASN A 244 1.77 -15.75 2.52
CA ASN A 244 2.85 -16.57 3.05
C ASN A 244 2.50 -18.08 3.11
N ASP A 245 3.40 -18.86 3.73
CA ASP A 245 3.26 -20.24 4.25
C ASP A 245 1.84 -20.69 4.61
N THR A 246 1.15 -19.84 5.36
CA THR A 246 -0.11 -20.17 6.04
C THR A 246 -1.35 -20.09 5.16
N PHE A 247 -1.24 -19.53 3.96
CA PHE A 247 -2.37 -19.47 3.03
C PHE A 247 -2.72 -20.86 2.51
N THR A 248 -3.97 -21.26 2.72
CA THR A 248 -4.54 -22.56 2.30
C THR A 248 -5.53 -22.44 1.16
N GLY A 249 -6.07 -21.24 0.89
CA GLY A 249 -7.04 -21.02 -0.18
C GLY A 249 -7.22 -19.54 -0.52
N ILE A 250 -7.44 -19.26 -1.80
CA ILE A 250 -7.89 -17.98 -2.30
C ILE A 250 -9.09 -18.27 -3.20
N TYR A 251 -10.25 -17.71 -2.88
CA TYR A 251 -11.50 -18.02 -3.58
C TYR A 251 -12.09 -16.73 -4.14
N VAL A 252 -12.40 -16.74 -5.42
CA VAL A 252 -12.81 -15.55 -6.19
C VAL A 252 -14.05 -15.94 -6.99
N ASP A 253 -15.10 -15.14 -6.96
CA ASP A 253 -16.34 -15.40 -7.70
C ASP A 253 -16.45 -14.69 -9.06
N ASP A 254 -15.44 -13.89 -9.41
CA ASP A 254 -15.28 -13.28 -10.74
C ASP A 254 -14.11 -13.90 -11.51
N GLU A 255 -14.34 -14.20 -12.79
CA GLU A 255 -13.37 -14.87 -13.66
C GLU A 255 -12.17 -13.95 -14.01
N THR A 256 -12.41 -12.66 -14.20
CA THR A 256 -11.34 -11.71 -14.54
C THR A 256 -10.37 -11.53 -13.37
N LEU A 257 -10.90 -11.29 -12.18
CA LEU A 257 -10.13 -11.19 -10.95
C LEU A 257 -9.44 -12.51 -10.60
N TYR A 258 -10.10 -13.65 -10.82
CA TYR A 258 -9.50 -14.97 -10.62
C TYR A 258 -8.21 -15.10 -11.43
N ASN A 259 -8.25 -14.80 -12.73
CA ASN A 259 -7.08 -14.90 -13.60
C ASN A 259 -5.96 -13.93 -13.16
N GLN A 260 -6.30 -12.68 -12.86
CA GLN A 260 -5.33 -11.69 -12.37
C GLN A 260 -4.64 -12.13 -11.06
N ILE A 261 -5.41 -12.65 -10.11
CA ILE A 261 -4.89 -13.13 -8.82
C ILE A 261 -4.04 -14.38 -9.03
N LYS A 262 -4.46 -15.29 -9.91
CA LYS A 262 -3.73 -16.52 -10.24
C LYS A 262 -2.37 -16.20 -10.86
N ASP A 263 -2.33 -15.31 -11.85
CA ASP A 263 -1.10 -14.85 -12.49
C ASP A 263 -0.13 -14.24 -11.46
N TYR A 264 -0.67 -13.41 -10.56
CA TYR A 264 0.13 -12.79 -9.51
C TYR A 264 0.68 -13.83 -8.51
N VAL A 265 -0.13 -14.79 -8.07
CA VAL A 265 0.32 -15.87 -7.19
C VAL A 265 1.36 -16.74 -7.88
N GLN A 266 1.20 -17.01 -9.18
CA GLN A 266 2.18 -17.75 -9.96
C GLN A 266 3.53 -17.02 -10.05
N GLU A 267 3.53 -15.69 -10.19
CA GLU A 267 4.76 -14.89 -10.22
C GLU A 267 5.55 -14.97 -8.90
N ILE A 268 4.83 -14.88 -7.77
CA ILE A 268 5.43 -14.72 -6.44
C ILE A 268 5.60 -16.04 -5.67
N ALA A 269 4.81 -17.07 -5.97
CA ALA A 269 4.83 -18.37 -5.32
C ALA A 269 4.26 -19.46 -6.26
N PRO A 270 5.00 -19.87 -7.31
CA PRO A 270 4.53 -20.82 -8.32
C PRO A 270 3.96 -22.13 -7.73
N SER A 271 4.58 -22.65 -6.67
CA SER A 271 4.16 -23.88 -6.00
C SER A 271 2.82 -23.79 -5.27
N LYS A 272 2.23 -22.59 -5.17
CA LYS A 272 0.96 -22.33 -4.49
C LYS A 272 -0.14 -21.84 -5.43
N GLU A 273 0.08 -21.84 -6.75
CA GLU A 273 -0.93 -21.44 -7.74
C GLU A 273 -2.26 -22.19 -7.56
N SER A 274 -2.19 -23.49 -7.24
CA SER A 274 -3.35 -24.37 -7.08
C SER A 274 -4.29 -24.01 -5.92
N ILE A 275 -3.90 -23.10 -5.02
CA ILE A 275 -4.77 -22.64 -3.94
C ILE A 275 -5.76 -21.56 -4.39
N VAL A 276 -5.52 -20.95 -5.57
CA VAL A 276 -6.43 -19.98 -6.18
C VAL A 276 -7.53 -20.73 -6.92
N LYS A 277 -8.78 -20.50 -6.54
CA LYS A 277 -9.94 -21.23 -7.06
C LYS A 277 -11.05 -20.26 -7.47
N LEU A 278 -11.55 -20.44 -8.69
CA LEU A 278 -12.78 -19.79 -9.15
C LEU A 278 -13.96 -20.44 -8.42
N TYR A 279 -14.81 -19.61 -7.84
CA TYR A 279 -16.02 -20.01 -7.14
C TYR A 279 -17.23 -19.81 -8.05
N SER A 280 -17.91 -20.90 -8.39
CA SER A 280 -19.02 -20.89 -9.37
C SER A 280 -20.31 -21.52 -8.83
N SER A 281 -20.44 -21.64 -7.51
CA SER A 281 -21.63 -22.22 -6.86
C SER A 281 -22.75 -21.18 -6.77
N SER A 282 -24.01 -21.64 -6.78
CA SER A 282 -25.19 -20.78 -6.68
C SER A 282 -25.34 -20.09 -5.31
N VAL A 283 -24.79 -20.68 -4.25
CA VAL A 283 -24.76 -20.06 -2.92
C VAL A 283 -23.75 -18.90 -2.93
N PRO A 284 -24.11 -17.67 -2.50
CA PRO A 284 -23.18 -16.55 -2.46
C PRO A 284 -21.89 -16.88 -1.69
N ILE A 285 -20.73 -16.44 -2.21
CA ILE A 285 -19.42 -16.85 -1.69
C ILE A 285 -19.25 -16.50 -0.19
N PHE A 286 -19.66 -15.32 0.26
CA PHE A 286 -19.57 -14.93 1.67
C PHE A 286 -20.51 -15.72 2.58
N GLU A 287 -21.65 -16.18 2.09
CA GLU A 287 -22.53 -17.06 2.84
C GLU A 287 -21.89 -18.44 3.01
N LYS A 288 -21.32 -18.99 1.92
CA LYS A 288 -20.63 -20.29 1.93
C LYS A 288 -19.50 -20.34 2.97
N TYR A 289 -18.73 -19.26 3.12
CA TYR A 289 -17.62 -19.16 4.07
C TYR A 289 -18.03 -18.58 5.44
N GLY A 290 -19.33 -18.34 5.69
CA GLY A 290 -19.82 -17.82 6.97
C GLY A 290 -19.34 -16.40 7.28
N ILE A 291 -18.97 -15.63 6.27
CA ILE A 291 -18.48 -14.25 6.39
C ILE A 291 -19.64 -13.28 6.63
N GLU A 292 -20.77 -13.49 5.95
CA GLU A 292 -21.94 -12.61 6.03
C GLU A 292 -22.42 -12.40 7.48
N ARG A 293 -22.45 -13.49 8.27
CA ARG A 293 -22.79 -13.43 9.70
C ARG A 293 -21.77 -12.63 10.50
N GLN A 294 -20.48 -12.83 10.23
CA GLN A 294 -19.39 -12.13 10.93
C GLN A 294 -19.40 -10.64 10.62
N ILE A 295 -19.65 -10.25 9.37
CA ILE A 295 -19.84 -8.87 8.95
C ILE A 295 -20.99 -8.24 9.75
N LYS A 296 -22.17 -8.85 9.74
CA LYS A 296 -23.33 -8.33 10.48
C LYS A 296 -23.06 -8.13 11.98
N THR A 297 -22.31 -9.03 12.60
CA THR A 297 -21.91 -8.90 14.01
C THR A 297 -20.82 -7.83 14.22
N SER A 298 -19.97 -7.56 13.22
CA SER A 298 -18.82 -6.64 13.35
C SER A 298 -19.19 -5.16 13.20
N PHE A 299 -20.28 -4.84 12.50
CA PHE A 299 -20.75 -3.46 12.29
C PHE A 299 -21.76 -2.98 13.34
N GLY A 300 -22.05 -3.77 14.37
CA GLY A 300 -22.84 -3.32 15.51
C GLY A 300 -22.07 -2.33 16.40
N GLN A 301 -22.79 -1.48 17.13
CA GLN A 301 -22.18 -0.66 18.19
C GLN A 301 -21.55 -1.51 19.29
N THR A 302 -22.07 -2.73 19.50
CA THR A 302 -21.59 -3.65 20.53
C THR A 302 -20.80 -4.79 19.91
N ALA A 303 -19.57 -5.02 20.39
CA ALA A 303 -18.72 -6.12 19.97
C ALA A 303 -18.54 -7.13 21.12
N SER A 304 -19.21 -8.28 21.05
CA SER A 304 -19.14 -9.31 22.10
C SER A 304 -17.87 -10.17 22.01
N MET A 305 -17.29 -10.48 23.16
CA MET A 305 -16.08 -11.30 23.31
C MET A 305 -16.43 -12.70 23.84
N SER A 306 -15.49 -13.65 23.71
CA SER A 306 -15.71 -15.08 24.01
C SER A 306 -16.10 -15.40 25.47
N LYS A 307 -15.89 -14.47 26.41
CA LYS A 307 -16.17 -14.65 27.84
C LYS A 307 -17.36 -13.85 28.36
N GLY A 308 -18.20 -13.32 27.46
CA GLY A 308 -19.38 -12.52 27.82
C GLY A 308 -19.10 -11.03 27.98
N ALA A 309 -17.83 -10.63 28.15
CA ALA A 309 -17.41 -9.24 28.01
C ALA A 309 -17.78 -8.69 26.63
N TYR A 310 -18.01 -7.39 26.55
CA TYR A 310 -18.32 -6.72 25.30
C TYR A 310 -17.79 -5.29 25.29
N LEU A 311 -17.48 -4.82 24.08
CA LEU A 311 -17.10 -3.44 23.83
C LEU A 311 -18.32 -2.68 23.32
N VAL A 312 -18.46 -1.42 23.70
CA VAL A 312 -19.38 -0.47 23.06
C VAL A 312 -18.53 0.57 22.34
N ILE A 313 -18.71 0.68 21.03
CA ILE A 313 -17.93 1.57 20.16
C ILE A 313 -18.85 2.67 19.65
N GLU A 314 -18.61 3.89 20.11
CA GLU A 314 -19.34 5.07 19.68
C GLU A 314 -18.48 5.99 18.82
N HIS A 315 -19.09 6.56 17.80
CA HIS A 315 -18.47 7.57 16.95
C HIS A 315 -18.97 8.95 17.36
N THR A 316 -18.04 9.86 17.62
CA THR A 316 -18.30 11.29 17.84
C THR A 316 -17.66 12.10 16.72
N GLU A 317 -17.87 13.42 16.71
CA GLU A 317 -17.33 14.29 15.66
C GLU A 317 -15.80 14.23 15.53
N ALA A 318 -15.08 14.16 16.66
CA ALA A 318 -13.62 14.27 16.68
C ALA A 318 -12.90 12.94 16.98
N LEU A 319 -13.60 11.96 17.55
CA LEU A 319 -12.99 10.74 18.06
C LEU A 319 -13.97 9.57 18.13
N HIS A 320 -13.41 8.37 18.31
CA HIS A 320 -14.17 7.18 18.70
C HIS A 320 -13.99 6.92 20.20
N VAL A 321 -15.09 6.61 20.88
CA VAL A 321 -15.10 6.19 22.30
C VAL A 321 -15.30 4.68 22.33
N ILE A 322 -14.48 3.96 23.08
CA ILE A 322 -14.59 2.52 23.28
C ILE A 322 -14.77 2.27 24.78
N ASP A 323 -15.95 1.83 25.16
CA ASP A 323 -16.27 1.39 26.52
C ASP A 323 -16.13 -0.13 26.63
N VAL A 324 -15.63 -0.61 27.77
CA VAL A 324 -15.33 -2.03 28.03
C VAL A 324 -16.20 -2.53 29.16
N ASN A 325 -17.08 -3.47 28.87
CA ASN A 325 -18.00 -4.05 29.83
C ASN A 325 -17.67 -5.52 30.08
N SER A 326 -17.63 -5.94 31.35
CA SER A 326 -17.33 -7.33 31.73
C SER A 326 -18.44 -8.33 31.39
N GLY A 327 -19.65 -7.84 31.07
CA GLY A 327 -20.83 -8.66 30.82
C GLY A 327 -21.31 -9.47 32.04
N ASN A 328 -22.11 -10.51 31.80
CA ASN A 328 -22.61 -11.39 32.86
C ASN A 328 -21.49 -12.28 33.39
N ARG A 329 -21.25 -12.20 34.71
CA ARG A 329 -20.16 -12.86 35.43
C ARG A 329 -20.04 -14.34 35.08
N SER A 330 -18.83 -14.76 34.68
CA SER A 330 -18.47 -16.17 34.74
C SER A 330 -18.01 -16.49 36.18
N ASN A 331 -18.62 -17.49 36.84
CA ASN A 331 -18.23 -17.95 38.18
C ASN A 331 -16.85 -18.65 38.22
N LYS A 332 -15.96 -18.38 37.26
CA LYS A 332 -14.65 -19.05 37.11
C LYS A 332 -13.49 -18.26 37.73
N ALA A 333 -13.57 -16.93 37.76
CA ALA A 333 -12.54 -16.09 38.37
C ALA A 333 -12.71 -16.05 39.90
N LYS A 334 -11.60 -16.06 40.64
CA LYS A 334 -11.61 -16.11 42.12
C LYS A 334 -11.94 -14.76 42.75
N ASN A 335 -11.65 -13.66 42.05
CA ASN A 335 -11.91 -12.30 42.51
C ASN A 335 -12.23 -11.36 41.32
N GLN A 336 -12.57 -10.11 41.63
CA GLN A 336 -12.94 -9.10 40.63
C GLN A 336 -11.74 -8.64 39.77
N GLU A 337 -10.55 -8.61 40.35
CA GLU A 337 -9.31 -8.19 39.66
C GLU A 337 -8.93 -9.19 38.56
N ASP A 338 -8.98 -10.48 38.87
CA ASP A 338 -8.80 -11.59 37.93
C ASP A 338 -9.82 -11.50 36.78
N THR A 339 -11.07 -11.14 37.10
CA THR A 339 -12.14 -10.99 36.08
C THR A 339 -11.90 -9.80 35.15
N ALA A 340 -11.31 -8.72 35.66
CA ALA A 340 -11.01 -7.52 34.88
C ALA A 340 -9.76 -7.69 34.01
N LEU A 341 -8.79 -8.50 34.46
CA LEU A 341 -7.56 -8.80 33.71
C LEU A 341 -7.77 -9.83 32.59
N GLU A 342 -8.71 -10.77 32.79
CA GLU A 342 -9.00 -11.93 31.93
C GLU A 342 -9.76 -11.59 30.64
#